data_AF-A0A1C0Z1P5-F1
#
_entry.id   AF-A0A1C0Z1P5-F1
#
_cell.length_a   1.000
_cell.length_b   1.000
_cell.length_c   1.000
_cell.angle_alpha   90.00
_cell.angle_beta   90.00
_cell.angle_gamma   90.00
#
_symmetry.space_group_name_H-M   'P 1'
#
loop_
_entity.id
_entity.type
_entity.pdbx_description
1 polymer ?
#
loop_
_entity_poly.entity_id
_entity_poly.type
_entity_poly.pdbx_seq_one_letter_code
_entity_poly.pdbx_strand_id
1 'polypeptide(L)' 'MLTPSTEDLEVTQRLQEAGALLGVEVLDHLIVSQTEYVSFKEKGYM' A
#
# COMPACT_ATOMS: atom_id res chain seq x y z
N MET A 1 -0.03 -9.16 14.53
CA MET A 1 0.46 -9.16 13.15
C MET A 1 -0.58 -8.45 12.35
N LEU A 2 -0.25 -7.22 11.93
CA LEU A 2 -1.07 -6.49 10.98
C LEU A 2 -1.10 -7.26 9.65
N THR A 3 -2.30 -7.59 9.20
CA THR A 3 -2.52 -8.26 7.92
C THR A 3 -3.43 -7.34 7.10
N PRO A 4 -3.01 -6.95 5.89
CA PRO A 4 -3.86 -6.13 5.03
C PRO A 4 -5.13 -6.88 4.66
N SER A 5 -6.23 -6.13 4.55
CA SER A 5 -7.48 -6.63 3.98
C SER A 5 -7.41 -6.68 2.45
N THR A 6 -8.39 -7.32 1.82
CA THR A 6 -8.53 -7.31 0.36
C THR A 6 -8.75 -5.88 -0.15
N GLU A 7 -9.54 -5.09 0.58
CA GLU A 7 -9.84 -3.70 0.26
C GLU A 7 -8.57 -2.83 0.29
N ASP A 8 -7.66 -3.05 1.23
CA ASP A 8 -6.37 -2.35 1.27
C ASP A 8 -5.53 -2.63 0.03
N LEU A 9 -5.50 -3.90 -0.42
CA LEU A 9 -4.79 -4.31 -1.64
C LEU A 9 -5.41 -3.66 -2.89
N GLU A 10 -6.74 -3.71 -3.03
CA GLU A 10 -7.46 -3.13 -4.16
C GLU A 10 -7.30 -1.60 -4.24
N VAL A 11 -7.38 -0.91 -3.10
CA VAL A 11 -7.13 0.54 -3.02
C VAL A 11 -5.70 0.86 -3.43
N THR A 12 -4.72 0.10 -2.94
CA THR A 12 -3.31 0.29 -3.29
C THR A 12 -3.07 0.13 -4.79
N GLN A 13 -3.64 -0.90 -5.41
CA GLN A 13 -3.54 -1.12 -6.85
C GLN A 13 -4.10 0.06 -7.64
N ARG A 14 -5.31 0.52 -7.31
CA ARG A 14 -5.95 1.65 -7.99
C ARG A 14 -5.17 2.96 -7.84
N LEU A 15 -4.56 3.19 -6.68
CA LEU A 15 -3.72 4.36 -6.44
C LEU A 15 -2.41 4.29 -7.24
N GLN A 16 -1.78 3.11 -7.35
CA GLN A 16 -0.60 2.93 -8.20
C GLN A 16 -0.91 3.22 -9.67
N GLU A 17 -2.03 2.69 -10.18
CA GLU A 17 -2.50 2.93 -11.55
C GLU A 17 -2.78 4.42 -11.80
N ALA A 18 -3.47 5.09 -10.86
CA ALA A 18 -3.74 6.52 -10.94
C ALA A 18 -2.46 7.36 -10.87
N GLY A 19 -1.53 7.00 -9.98
CA GLY A 19 -0.24 7.65 -9.84
C GLY A 19 0.58 7.55 -11.13
N ALA A 20 0.64 6.37 -11.73
CA ALA A 20 1.31 6.15 -13.01
C ALA A 20 0.72 7.03 -14.14
N LEU A 21 -0.61 7.16 -14.19
CA LEU A 21 -1.29 8.03 -15.16
C LEU A 21 -0.93 9.52 -14.97
N LEU A 22 -0.77 9.95 -13.72
CA LEU A 22 -0.46 11.34 -13.37
C LEU A 22 1.05 11.65 -13.36
N GLY A 23 1.91 10.64 -13.57
CA GLY A 23 3.36 10.78 -13.42
C GLY A 23 3.82 10.99 -11.98
N VAL A 24 3.03 10.53 -11.01
CA VAL A 24 3.32 10.61 -9.56
C VAL A 24 3.38 9.20 -8.99
N GLU A 25 4.56 8.74 -8.62
CA GLU A 25 4.76 7.38 -8.10
C GLU A 25 4.22 7.24 -6.66
N VAL A 26 3.48 6.15 -6.40
CA VAL A 26 3.12 5.73 -5.04
C VAL A 26 4.27 4.93 -4.47
N LEU A 27 5.03 5.53 -3.55
CA LEU A 27 6.28 4.95 -3.07
C LEU A 27 6.07 3.75 -2.14
N ASP A 28 5.02 3.77 -1.32
CA ASP A 28 4.68 2.70 -0.38
C ASP A 28 3.25 2.90 0.17
N HIS A 29 2.67 1.83 0.72
CA HIS A 29 1.46 1.87 1.56
C HIS A 29 1.82 1.32 2.94
N LEU A 30 1.68 2.17 3.97
CA LEU A 30 1.93 1.79 5.36
C LEU A 30 0.62 1.60 6.12
N ILE A 31 0.35 0.38 6.61
CA ILE A 31 -0.68 0.15 7.62
C ILE A 31 -0.03 0.33 8.99
N VAL A 32 -0.54 1.24 9.81
CA VAL A 32 0.07 1.62 11.08
C VAL A 32 -0.89 1.35 12.24
N SER A 33 -0.36 0.79 13.33
CA SER A 33 -1.06 0.62 14.62
C SER A 33 -0.31 1.34 15.74
N GLN A 34 -0.75 1.17 16.99
CA GLN A 34 -0.09 1.77 18.14
C GLN A 34 1.33 1.21 18.38
N THR A 35 1.60 -0.04 18.00
CA THR A 35 2.84 -0.74 18.38
C THR A 35 3.64 -1.31 17.20
N GLU A 36 3.02 -1.43 16.03
CA GLU A 36 3.64 -1.99 14.82
C GLU A 36 3.14 -1.28 13.56
N TYR A 37 3.88 -1.41 12.46
CA TYR A 37 3.45 -1.03 11.12
C TYR A 37 3.80 -2.14 10.12
N VAL A 38 3.14 -2.13 8.97
CA VAL A 38 3.44 -2.98 7.81
C VAL A 38 3.61 -2.13 6.58
N SER A 39 4.77 -2.25 5.92
CA SER A 39 5.02 -1.70 4.59
C SER A 39 4.60 -2.71 3.53
N PHE A 40 3.80 -2.25 2.57
CA PHE A 40 3.39 -3.08 1.45
C PHE A 40 4.55 -3.42 0.53
N LYS A 41 5.44 -2.44 0.31
CA LYS A 41 6.67 -2.62 -0.46
C LYS A 41 7.60 -3.65 0.17
N GLU A 42 7.85 -3.59 1.49
CA GLU A 42 8.72 -4.55 2.17
C GLU A 42 8.13 -5.97 2.20
N LYS A 43 6.79 -6.08 2.18
CA LYS A 43 6.08 -7.37 2.15
C LYS A 43 5.85 -7.93 0.75
N GLY A 44 6.20 -7.19 -0.31
CA GLY A 44 6.05 -7.61 -1.70
C GLY A 44 4.60 -7.57 -2.21
N TYR A 45 3.74 -6.72 -1.63
CA TYR A 45 2.40 -6.45 -2.16
C TYR A 45 2.40 -5.39 -3.28
N MET A 46 3.53 -4.71 -3.47
CA MET A 46 3.78 -3.67 -4.48
C MET A 46 5.12 -3.93 -5.18
#